data_AF-A0A061NCY2-F1
#
_entry.id   AF-A0A061NCY2-F1
#
_cell.length_a   1.000
_cell.length_b   1.000
_cell.length_c   1.000
_cell.angle_alpha   90.00
_cell.angle_beta   90.00
_cell.angle_gamma   90.00
#
_symmetry.space_group_name_H-M   'P 1'
#
loop_
_entity.id
_entity.type
_entity.pdbx_description
1 polymer ?
#
loop_
_entity_poly.entity_id
_entity_poly.type
_entity_poly.pdbx_seq_one_letter_code
_entity_poly.pdbx_strand_id
1 'polypeptide(L)'
;MMQELVSDLNMETQLSQPTNLYVNGENWGVFNIRERFDNHYFRFAHDVEEEDLDLLEGNGEVVEGGNRDYRALIDYVDTKDMEKDEHFTVVSNQMDMDNFLDYYIAQIYFGNMDWPQNNVNMWRERLKGNGVGHCMTQILVLVYPLPDIHSLIIHCTGQPKEHLNGRPPCSAHCLTTHLLEMNSSSVLHIIRTRFSLITEFFLPLTR
;
A
#
# COMPACT_ATOMS: atom_id res chain seq x y z
N MET A 1 -5.67 -8.26 -15.09
CA MET A 1 -6.32 -7.33 -14.11
C MET A 1 -5.29 -6.29 -13.67
N MET A 2 -5.61 -5.12 -13.10
CA MET A 2 -4.56 -4.11 -12.73
C MET A 2 -3.43 -4.69 -11.86
N GLN A 3 -3.77 -5.61 -10.94
CA GLN A 3 -2.81 -6.36 -10.11
C GLN A 3 -1.72 -7.09 -10.93
N GLU A 4 -2.06 -7.61 -12.10
CA GLU A 4 -1.14 -8.34 -12.98
C GLU A 4 -0.11 -7.41 -13.65
N LEU A 5 -0.45 -6.13 -13.82
CA LEU A 5 0.47 -5.14 -14.40
C LEU A 5 1.64 -4.84 -13.44
N VAL A 6 1.44 -5.09 -12.16
CA VAL A 6 2.38 -4.78 -11.08
C VAL A 6 2.83 -6.04 -10.34
N SER A 7 2.64 -7.22 -10.93
CA SER A 7 3.02 -8.51 -10.33
C SER A 7 4.52 -8.65 -10.06
N ASP A 8 5.34 -7.86 -10.77
CA ASP A 8 6.80 -7.87 -10.64
C ASP A 8 7.32 -6.87 -9.59
N LEU A 9 6.43 -6.13 -8.92
CA LEU A 9 6.76 -5.21 -7.84
C LEU A 9 6.78 -5.92 -6.47
N ASN A 10 7.46 -5.34 -5.47
CA ASN A 10 7.63 -5.95 -4.15
C ASN A 10 6.40 -5.78 -3.25
N MET A 11 5.20 -6.10 -3.76
CA MET A 11 3.96 -6.01 -3.00
C MET A 11 3.00 -7.15 -3.29
N GLU A 12 2.10 -7.38 -2.34
CA GLU A 12 1.08 -8.40 -2.45
C GLU A 12 0.11 -8.03 -3.58
N THR A 13 -0.05 -8.98 -4.50
CA THR A 13 -1.03 -8.90 -5.57
C THR A 13 -2.07 -10.00 -5.41
N GLN A 14 -3.27 -9.73 -5.90
CA GLN A 14 -4.41 -10.64 -5.81
C GLN A 14 -4.61 -11.35 -7.14
N LEU A 15 -4.56 -12.68 -7.14
CA LEU A 15 -4.92 -13.46 -8.31
C LEU A 15 -6.41 -13.31 -8.61
N SER A 16 -6.73 -13.28 -9.90
CA SER A 16 -8.10 -13.12 -10.38
C SER A 16 -8.32 -13.86 -11.68
N GLN A 17 -9.48 -14.51 -11.78
CA GLN A 17 -9.89 -15.25 -12.97
C GLN A 17 -11.32 -14.86 -13.39
N PRO A 18 -11.49 -14.24 -14.56
CA PRO A 18 -12.79 -14.02 -15.17
C PRO A 18 -13.47 -15.37 -15.48
N THR A 19 -14.72 -15.52 -15.03
CA THR A 19 -15.46 -16.78 -15.08
C THR A 19 -16.95 -16.52 -15.36
N ASN A 20 -17.62 -17.40 -16.11
CA ASN A 20 -19.07 -17.33 -16.29
C ASN A 20 -19.79 -17.95 -15.08
N LEU A 21 -20.68 -17.20 -14.44
CA LEU A 21 -21.47 -17.68 -13.32
C LEU A 21 -22.82 -18.23 -13.79
N TYR A 22 -23.16 -19.43 -13.32
CA TYR A 22 -24.47 -20.02 -13.48
C TYR A 22 -25.11 -20.27 -12.11
N VAL A 23 -26.31 -19.76 -11.89
CA VAL A 23 -27.09 -19.99 -10.66
C VAL A 23 -28.38 -20.70 -11.05
N ASN A 24 -28.60 -21.89 -10.50
CA ASN A 24 -29.74 -22.75 -10.86
C ASN A 24 -29.89 -23.03 -12.37
N GLY A 25 -28.77 -23.07 -13.10
CA GLY A 25 -28.74 -23.29 -14.55
C GLY A 25 -28.96 -22.04 -15.40
N GLU A 26 -29.28 -20.89 -14.80
CA GLU A 26 -29.39 -19.62 -15.50
C GLU A 26 -28.03 -18.92 -15.57
N ASN A 27 -27.71 -18.28 -16.71
CA ASN A 27 -26.47 -17.53 -16.89
C ASN A 27 -26.60 -16.13 -16.26
N TRP A 28 -25.72 -15.80 -15.32
CA TRP A 28 -25.69 -14.53 -14.61
C TRP A 28 -24.61 -13.57 -15.13
N GLY A 29 -23.82 -14.01 -16.12
CA GLY A 29 -22.78 -13.23 -16.77
C GLY A 29 -21.37 -13.54 -16.30
N VAL A 30 -20.44 -12.63 -16.63
CA VAL A 30 -19.02 -12.75 -16.30
C VAL A 30 -18.76 -12.13 -14.92
N PHE A 31 -18.18 -12.93 -14.03
CA PHE A 31 -17.71 -12.52 -12.71
C PHE A 31 -16.20 -12.75 -12.60
N ASN A 32 -15.55 -12.10 -11.63
CA ASN A 32 -14.17 -12.38 -11.30
C ASN A 32 -14.10 -13.17 -10.00
N ILE A 33 -13.55 -14.39 -10.07
CA ILE A 33 -13.11 -15.13 -8.88
C ILE A 33 -11.79 -14.49 -8.48
N ARG A 34 -11.68 -14.06 -7.22
CA ARG A 34 -10.50 -13.38 -6.69
C ARG A 34 -10.07 -14.05 -5.39
N GLU A 35 -8.77 -14.02 -5.11
CA GLU A 35 -8.28 -14.34 -3.76
C GLU A 35 -8.88 -13.36 -2.74
N ARG A 36 -8.87 -13.71 -1.47
CA ARG A 36 -9.25 -12.79 -0.40
C ARG A 36 -8.06 -12.67 0.52
N PHE A 37 -7.67 -11.46 0.89
CA PHE A 37 -6.69 -11.26 1.95
C PHE A 37 -7.35 -11.57 3.29
N ASP A 38 -7.00 -12.73 3.86
CA ASP A 38 -7.40 -13.22 5.17
C ASP A 38 -6.29 -14.13 5.73
N ASN A 39 -6.48 -14.67 6.93
CA ASN A 39 -5.56 -15.62 7.55
C ASN A 39 -5.19 -16.80 6.63
N HIS A 40 -6.11 -17.28 5.78
CA HIS A 40 -5.82 -18.36 4.85
C HIS A 40 -4.87 -17.92 3.74
N TYR A 41 -5.05 -16.72 3.16
CA TYR A 41 -4.10 -16.19 2.19
C TYR A 41 -2.68 -16.15 2.75
N PHE A 42 -2.48 -15.55 3.92
CA PHE A 42 -1.15 -15.40 4.51
C PHE A 42 -0.53 -16.74 4.91
N ARG A 43 -1.34 -17.69 5.35
CA ARG A 43 -0.89 -19.06 5.56
C ARG A 43 -0.38 -19.72 4.29
N PHE A 44 -1.09 -19.61 3.17
CA PHE A 44 -0.71 -20.28 1.93
C PHE A 44 0.41 -19.55 1.16
N ALA A 45 0.38 -18.22 1.15
CA ALA A 45 1.33 -17.42 0.39
C ALA A 45 2.64 -17.13 1.15
N HIS A 46 2.58 -17.03 2.47
CA HIS A 46 3.70 -16.59 3.31
C HIS A 46 4.07 -17.54 4.46
N ASP A 47 3.38 -18.68 4.62
CA ASP A 47 3.58 -19.63 5.74
C ASP A 47 3.36 -19.00 7.12
N VAL A 48 2.49 -17.98 7.19
CA VAL A 48 2.18 -17.27 8.43
C VAL A 48 0.97 -17.90 9.10
N GLU A 49 1.15 -18.35 10.34
CA GLU A 49 0.05 -18.88 11.16
C GLU A 49 -0.88 -17.76 11.63
N GLU A 50 -2.16 -18.07 11.84
CA GLU A 50 -3.18 -17.09 12.23
C GLU A 50 -2.83 -16.39 13.55
N GLU A 51 -2.26 -17.11 14.51
CA GLU A 51 -1.84 -16.55 15.81
C GLU A 51 -0.61 -15.66 15.69
N ASP A 52 0.07 -15.66 14.56
CA ASP A 52 1.23 -14.83 14.26
C ASP A 52 0.88 -13.72 13.24
N LEU A 53 -0.37 -13.61 12.77
CA LEU A 53 -0.78 -12.56 11.83
C LEU A 53 -1.35 -11.32 12.53
N ASP A 54 -0.86 -10.13 12.14
CA ASP A 54 -1.62 -8.88 12.23
C ASP A 54 -2.06 -8.48 10.82
N LEU A 55 -3.37 -8.35 10.60
CA LEU A 55 -3.96 -7.85 9.37
C LEU A 55 -4.87 -6.66 9.69
N LEU A 56 -4.57 -5.52 9.08
CA LEU A 56 -5.24 -4.26 9.32
C LEU A 56 -5.85 -3.72 8.02
N GLU A 57 -6.92 -2.97 8.17
CA GLU A 57 -7.56 -2.20 7.09
C GLU A 57 -7.59 -0.72 7.42
N GLY A 58 -7.70 0.11 6.39
CA GLY A 58 -7.94 1.55 6.49
C GLY A 58 -6.92 2.27 7.39
N ASN A 59 -7.41 2.78 8.52
CA ASN A 59 -6.62 3.55 9.48
C ASN A 59 -6.15 2.70 10.66
N GLY A 60 -5.91 1.40 10.42
CA GLY A 60 -5.49 0.45 11.45
C GLY A 60 -6.65 -0.24 12.16
N GLU A 61 -7.81 -0.34 11.51
CA GLU A 61 -8.87 -1.24 11.93
C GLU A 61 -8.36 -2.69 11.90
N VAL A 62 -8.63 -3.45 12.96
CA VAL A 62 -8.13 -4.83 13.08
C VAL A 62 -9.07 -5.78 12.33
N VAL A 63 -8.52 -6.50 11.35
CA VAL A 63 -9.17 -7.65 10.72
C VAL A 63 -8.74 -8.92 11.43
N GLU A 64 -7.43 -9.15 11.55
CA GLU A 64 -6.83 -10.25 12.30
C GLU A 64 -5.78 -9.72 13.27
N GLY A 65 -5.66 -10.34 14.45
CA GLY A 65 -4.60 -10.01 15.38
C GLY A 65 -4.79 -8.70 16.15
N GLY A 66 -3.85 -7.76 16.00
CA GLY A 66 -3.85 -6.49 16.72
C GLY A 66 -3.11 -5.36 15.98
N ASN A 67 -3.25 -4.14 16.49
CA ASN A 67 -2.71 -2.93 15.85
C ASN A 67 -1.73 -2.14 16.73
N ARG A 68 -1.21 -2.77 17.79
CA ARG A 68 -0.34 -2.09 18.77
C ARG A 68 0.88 -1.45 18.10
N ASP A 69 1.59 -2.24 17.31
CA ASP A 69 2.84 -1.80 16.70
C ASP A 69 2.59 -0.82 15.55
N TYR A 70 1.48 -0.99 14.81
CA TYR A 70 1.01 0.04 13.87
C TYR A 70 0.79 1.38 14.56
N ARG A 71 0.02 1.40 15.65
CA ARG A 71 -0.27 2.64 16.39
C ARG A 71 0.99 3.26 16.98
N ALA A 72 1.92 2.45 17.46
CA ALA A 72 3.21 2.93 17.95
C ALA A 72 4.05 3.56 16.83
N LEU A 73 4.07 2.95 15.64
CA LEU A 73 4.76 3.49 14.47
C LEU A 73 4.17 4.84 14.04
N ILE A 74 2.84 4.93 13.97
CA ILE A 74 2.14 6.18 13.62
C ILE A 74 2.42 7.27 14.66
N ASP A 75 2.28 6.95 15.96
CA ASP A 75 2.59 7.91 17.03
C ASP A 75 4.05 8.37 16.98
N TYR A 76 4.98 7.47 16.64
CA TYR A 76 6.39 7.83 16.46
C TYR A 76 6.58 8.80 15.29
N VAL A 77 5.94 8.56 14.15
CA VAL A 77 6.03 9.43 12.97
C VAL A 77 5.40 10.79 13.24
N ASP A 78 4.25 10.83 13.92
CA ASP A 78 3.53 12.07 14.22
C ASP A 78 4.23 12.95 15.26
N THR A 79 5.06 12.35 16.13
CA THR A 79 5.71 13.07 17.24
C THR A 79 7.19 13.38 17.01
N LYS A 80 7.81 12.83 15.97
CA LYS A 80 9.25 12.98 15.68
C LYS A 80 9.49 13.69 14.35
N ASP A 81 10.60 14.39 14.30
CA ASP A 81 11.05 15.10 13.11
C ASP A 81 11.65 14.11 12.10
N MET A 82 10.88 13.72 11.09
CA MET A 82 11.32 12.75 10.09
C MET A 82 12.49 13.25 9.24
N GLU A 83 12.77 14.56 9.18
CA GLU A 83 13.94 15.07 8.44
C GLU A 83 15.28 14.60 9.05
N LYS A 84 15.27 14.08 10.28
CA LYS A 84 16.46 13.55 10.94
C LYS A 84 16.65 12.07 10.62
N ASP A 85 17.82 11.74 10.07
CA ASP A 85 18.23 10.36 9.73
C ASP A 85 18.05 9.36 10.89
N GLU A 86 18.26 9.79 12.14
CA GLU A 86 18.07 8.95 13.33
C GLU A 86 16.62 8.50 13.51
N HIS A 87 15.65 9.37 13.21
CA HIS A 87 14.23 9.06 13.35
C HIS A 87 13.74 8.26 12.14
N PHE A 88 14.22 8.61 10.95
CA PHE A 88 13.95 7.85 9.73
C PHE A 88 14.42 6.40 9.84
N THR A 89 15.63 6.18 10.35
CA THR A 89 16.21 4.83 10.52
C THR A 89 15.33 3.96 11.44
N VAL A 90 14.70 4.55 12.46
CA VAL A 90 13.78 3.83 13.34
C VAL A 90 12.50 3.42 12.61
N VAL A 91 11.98 4.27 11.73
CA VAL A 91 10.80 3.97 10.92
C VAL A 91 11.12 2.92 9.86
N SER A 92 12.23 3.07 9.12
CA SER A 92 12.65 2.14 8.08
C SER A 92 12.95 0.73 8.59
N ASN A 93 13.24 0.58 9.88
CA ASN A 93 13.44 -0.73 10.52
C ASN A 93 12.12 -1.39 10.98
N GLN A 94 10.99 -0.69 10.91
CA GLN A 94 9.68 -1.18 11.34
C GLN A 94 8.72 -1.44 10.18
N MET A 95 9.03 -0.93 8.98
CA MET A 95 8.25 -1.12 7.76
C MET A 95 9.12 -1.58 6.59
N ASP A 96 8.54 -2.36 5.67
CA ASP A 96 9.25 -2.76 4.46
C ASP A 96 9.23 -1.58 3.50
N MET A 97 10.38 -0.90 3.41
CA MET A 97 10.51 0.31 2.61
C MET A 97 10.42 0.04 1.10
N ASP A 98 10.86 -1.13 0.63
CA ASP A 98 10.78 -1.45 -0.79
C ASP A 98 9.32 -1.76 -1.18
N ASN A 99 8.61 -2.53 -0.35
CA ASN A 99 7.17 -2.75 -0.50
C ASN A 99 6.38 -1.44 -0.46
N PHE A 100 6.65 -0.60 0.53
CA PHE A 100 5.99 0.70 0.67
C PHE A 100 6.21 1.56 -0.58
N LEU A 101 7.46 1.70 -1.05
CA LEU A 101 7.74 2.54 -2.22
C LEU A 101 7.08 1.98 -3.49
N ASP A 102 7.16 0.68 -3.72
CA ASP A 102 6.55 0.02 -4.88
C ASP A 102 5.01 0.14 -4.86
N TYR A 103 4.38 0.00 -3.70
CA TYR A 103 2.94 0.23 -3.50
C TYR A 103 2.54 1.67 -3.84
N TYR A 104 3.29 2.67 -3.35
CA TYR A 104 2.99 4.08 -3.63
C TYR A 104 3.14 4.39 -5.11
N ILE A 105 4.18 3.86 -5.75
CA ILE A 105 4.39 4.01 -7.18
C ILE A 105 3.21 3.41 -7.95
N ALA A 106 2.72 2.23 -7.56
CA ALA A 106 1.56 1.61 -8.19
C ALA A 106 0.28 2.45 -8.02
N GLN A 107 0.01 2.95 -6.82
CA GLN A 107 -1.15 3.82 -6.56
C GLN A 107 -1.11 5.11 -7.40
N ILE A 108 0.09 5.70 -7.53
CA ILE A 108 0.31 6.90 -8.36
C ILE A 108 0.13 6.57 -9.85
N TYR A 109 0.73 5.47 -10.31
CA TYR A 109 0.65 5.04 -11.70
C TYR A 109 -0.80 4.75 -12.12
N PHE A 110 -1.60 4.13 -11.25
CA PHE A 110 -3.01 3.86 -11.49
C PHE A 110 -3.92 5.08 -11.31
N GLY A 111 -3.44 6.17 -10.72
CA GLY A 111 -4.25 7.35 -10.45
C GLY A 111 -5.38 7.07 -9.45
N ASN A 112 -5.12 6.27 -8.40
CA ASN A 112 -6.15 5.90 -7.44
C ASN A 112 -6.54 7.10 -6.55
N MET A 113 -7.72 7.66 -6.80
CA MET A 113 -8.23 8.86 -6.10
C MET A 113 -8.93 8.56 -4.77
N ASP A 114 -9.23 7.29 -4.47
CA ASP A 114 -9.86 6.87 -3.21
C ASP A 114 -8.81 6.46 -2.16
N TRP A 115 -7.53 6.58 -2.51
CA TRP A 115 -6.36 6.43 -1.66
C TRP A 115 -5.81 7.83 -1.29
N PRO A 116 -5.18 8.08 -0.11
CA PRO A 116 -4.68 7.13 0.90
C PRO A 116 -5.62 6.81 2.06
N GLN A 117 -6.86 7.31 2.04
CA GLN A 117 -7.78 7.17 3.19
C GLN A 117 -8.57 5.86 3.18
N ASN A 118 -8.83 5.29 2.00
CA ASN A 118 -9.54 4.04 1.81
C ASN A 118 -8.70 3.08 0.94
N ASN A 119 -9.14 1.82 0.87
CA ASN A 119 -8.51 0.77 0.06
C ASN A 119 -7.02 0.60 0.38
N VAL A 120 -6.73 0.54 1.69
CA VAL A 120 -5.41 0.20 2.22
C VAL A 120 -5.61 -0.98 3.14
N ASN A 121 -4.91 -2.07 2.85
CA ASN A 121 -4.73 -3.15 3.81
C ASN A 121 -3.24 -3.19 4.18
N MET A 122 -2.93 -3.50 5.43
CA MET A 122 -1.57 -3.67 5.88
C MET A 122 -1.45 -4.98 6.64
N TRP A 123 -0.34 -5.67 6.50
CA TRP A 123 -0.11 -6.88 7.27
C TRP A 123 1.29 -6.92 7.84
N ARG A 124 1.48 -7.82 8.79
CA ARG A 124 2.79 -8.23 9.27
C ARG A 124 2.71 -9.59 9.97
N GLU A 125 3.85 -10.25 10.03
CA GLU A 125 4.05 -11.39 10.91
C GLU A 125 4.57 -10.93 12.29
N ARG A 126 3.91 -11.38 13.35
CA ARG A 126 4.35 -11.30 14.75
C ARG A 126 5.29 -12.46 15.01
N LEU A 127 6.49 -12.17 15.46
CA LEU A 127 7.40 -13.26 15.83
C LEU A 127 7.25 -13.72 17.26
N LYS A 128 7.41 -15.03 17.42
CA LYS A 128 7.61 -15.68 18.72
C LYS A 128 9.07 -15.48 19.16
N GLY A 129 9.33 -14.48 20.00
CA GLY A 129 10.66 -14.19 20.57
C GLY A 129 11.49 -13.17 19.77
N ASN A 130 12.80 -13.06 20.06
CA ASN A 130 13.72 -12.02 19.53
C ASN A 130 14.08 -12.19 18.03
N GLY A 131 13.25 -12.84 17.21
CA GLY A 131 13.49 -12.89 15.77
C GLY A 131 13.24 -11.53 15.11
N VAL A 132 13.70 -11.34 13.87
CA VAL A 132 13.46 -10.14 13.07
C VAL A 132 12.13 -10.33 12.35
N GLY A 133 11.06 -9.71 12.85
CA GLY A 133 9.72 -9.88 12.26
C GLY A 133 9.65 -9.25 10.88
N HIS A 134 8.73 -9.75 10.05
CA HIS A 134 8.42 -9.04 8.82
C HIS A 134 7.90 -7.66 9.18
N CYS A 135 8.57 -6.65 8.63
CA CYS A 135 8.19 -5.27 8.78
C CYS A 135 6.78 -5.05 8.20
N MET A 136 6.07 -4.02 8.66
CA MET A 136 4.74 -3.73 8.15
C MET A 136 4.77 -3.48 6.64
N THR A 137 3.93 -4.21 5.91
CA THR A 137 3.75 -4.14 4.45
C THR A 137 2.37 -3.58 4.11
N GLN A 138 2.26 -2.94 2.95
CA GLN A 138 1.01 -2.44 2.39
C GLN A 138 0.56 -3.31 1.23
N ILE A 139 -0.72 -3.62 1.22
CA ILE A 139 -1.37 -4.48 0.24
C ILE A 139 -2.15 -3.61 -0.72
N LEU A 140 -1.93 -3.84 -2.02
CA LEU A 140 -2.67 -3.18 -3.09
C LEU A 140 -4.15 -3.59 -3.07
N VAL A 141 -5.02 -2.68 -2.63
CA VAL A 141 -6.46 -2.80 -2.79
C VAL A 141 -6.90 -1.81 -3.87
N LEU A 142 -7.35 -2.35 -5.01
CA LEU A 142 -7.89 -1.56 -6.11
C LEU A 142 -9.39 -1.82 -6.25
N VAL A 143 -10.15 -0.72 -6.23
CA VAL A 143 -11.56 -0.69 -6.60
C VAL A 143 -11.66 -0.02 -7.98
N TYR A 144 -12.47 -0.61 -8.87
CA TYR A 144 -12.61 -0.33 -10.31
C TYR A 144 -12.86 1.16 -10.71
N PRO A 145 -12.72 1.53 -12.00
CA PRO A 145 -11.93 2.68 -12.47
C PRO A 145 -12.76 3.95 -12.70
N LEU A 146 -12.14 5.12 -12.58
CA LEU A 146 -12.69 6.39 -13.09
C LEU A 146 -11.57 7.29 -13.67
N PRO A 147 -11.91 8.19 -14.62
CA PRO A 147 -10.98 8.75 -15.60
C PRO A 147 -10.17 9.93 -15.04
N ASP A 148 -9.03 10.19 -15.70
CA ASP A 148 -8.14 11.35 -15.57
C ASP A 148 -6.97 11.27 -14.57
N ILE A 149 -5.88 10.68 -15.08
CA ILE A 149 -4.50 10.69 -14.54
C ILE A 149 -3.92 12.12 -14.40
N HIS A 150 -4.55 13.14 -15.00
CA HIS A 150 -4.02 14.51 -15.03
C HIS A 150 -4.13 15.29 -13.70
N SER A 151 -4.95 14.86 -12.76
CA SER A 151 -5.13 15.58 -11.48
C SER A 151 -4.08 15.26 -10.41
N LEU A 152 -3.32 14.18 -10.59
CA LEU A 152 -2.49 13.61 -9.52
C LEU A 152 -1.12 14.30 -9.34
N ILE A 153 -0.49 14.78 -10.42
CA ILE A 153 0.81 15.48 -10.31
C ILE A 153 0.68 16.74 -9.45
N ILE A 154 -0.49 17.38 -9.42
CA ILE A 154 -0.72 18.64 -8.71
C ILE A 154 -0.79 18.45 -7.18
N HIS A 155 -1.23 17.28 -6.70
CA HIS A 155 -1.34 17.02 -5.25
C HIS A 155 0.01 16.63 -4.61
N CYS A 156 0.89 15.95 -5.36
CA CYS A 156 2.19 15.50 -4.86
C CYS A 156 3.32 16.53 -5.02
N THR A 157 3.14 17.61 -5.79
CA THR A 157 4.21 18.61 -6.05
C THR A 157 4.07 19.93 -5.28
N GLY A 158 3.42 19.93 -4.11
CA GLY A 158 3.50 21.06 -3.16
C GLY A 158 2.56 22.25 -3.44
N GLN A 159 1.24 22.03 -3.39
CA GLN A 159 0.29 23.13 -3.16
C GLN A 159 0.18 23.44 -1.64
N PRO A 160 -0.03 24.71 -1.25
CA PRO A 160 -0.28 25.08 0.14
C PRO A 160 -1.59 24.47 0.66
N LYS A 161 -1.59 24.15 1.97
CA LYS A 161 -2.68 23.52 2.75
C LYS A 161 -4.00 24.32 2.76
N GLU A 162 -4.72 24.45 1.65
CA GLU A 162 -5.98 25.22 1.65
C GLU A 162 -7.28 24.40 1.57
N HIS A 163 -7.27 23.07 1.42
CA HIS A 163 -8.53 22.31 1.24
C HIS A 163 -8.74 21.06 2.11
N LEU A 164 -8.05 20.93 3.24
CA LEU A 164 -8.49 19.98 4.28
C LEU A 164 -9.55 20.67 5.15
N ASN A 165 -10.82 20.51 4.78
CA ASN A 165 -12.01 20.96 5.53
C ASN A 165 -12.07 20.36 6.94
N GLY A 166 -11.25 20.86 7.87
CA GLY A 166 -11.35 20.60 9.32
C GLY A 166 -11.27 19.12 9.75
N ARG A 167 -10.92 18.19 8.86
CA ARG A 167 -10.68 16.79 9.23
C ARG A 167 -9.24 16.68 9.74
N PRO A 168 -9.01 16.05 10.91
CA PRO A 168 -7.65 15.80 11.37
C PRO A 168 -6.91 14.98 10.31
N PRO A 169 -5.62 15.23 10.07
CA PRO A 169 -4.84 14.41 9.16
C PRO A 169 -4.82 12.97 9.71
N CYS A 170 -5.25 12.00 8.89
CA CYS A 170 -5.30 10.59 9.27
C CYS A 170 -3.93 9.93 9.08
N SER A 171 -3.65 8.90 9.87
CA SER A 171 -2.35 8.23 10.00
C SER A 171 -1.67 7.80 8.69
N ALA A 172 -2.41 7.22 7.74
CA ALA A 172 -1.87 6.81 6.44
C ALA A 172 -1.48 8.02 5.56
N HIS A 173 -2.25 9.12 5.63
CA HIS A 173 -1.91 10.38 4.99
C HIS A 173 -0.74 11.07 5.70
N CYS A 174 -0.69 11.06 7.04
CA CYS A 174 0.46 11.57 7.80
C CYS A 174 1.76 10.85 7.44
N LEU A 175 1.75 9.51 7.41
CA LEU A 175 2.92 8.70 7.04
C LEU A 175 3.38 9.01 5.61
N THR A 176 2.43 9.11 4.68
CA THR A 176 2.67 9.52 3.29
C THR A 176 3.34 10.89 3.20
N THR A 177 2.71 11.89 3.81
CA THR A 177 3.15 13.28 3.73
C THR A 177 4.52 13.43 4.36
N HIS A 178 4.73 12.86 5.56
CA HIS A 178 6.02 12.97 6.21
C HIS A 178 7.13 12.24 5.47
N LEU A 179 6.89 11.07 4.86
CA LEU A 179 7.91 10.31 4.12
C LEU A 179 8.20 10.87 2.71
N LEU A 180 7.20 11.42 2.02
CA LEU A 180 7.36 12.01 0.68
C LEU A 180 7.85 13.47 0.73
N GLU A 181 7.53 14.23 1.78
CA GLU A 181 8.06 15.58 2.00
C GLU A 181 9.52 15.55 2.50
N MET A 182 10.06 14.37 2.83
CA MET A 182 11.48 14.23 3.16
C MET A 182 12.34 14.55 1.95
N ASN A 183 13.06 15.67 2.06
CA ASN A 183 14.12 16.07 1.15
C ASN A 183 15.39 15.22 1.30
N SER A 184 15.25 13.94 1.70
CA SER A 184 16.38 13.01 1.67
C SER A 184 16.62 12.65 0.20
N SER A 185 17.82 12.94 -0.29
CA SER A 185 18.20 12.61 -1.67
C SER A 185 17.98 11.13 -1.99
N SER A 186 17.95 10.25 -0.98
CA SER A 186 17.75 8.81 -1.12
C SER A 186 16.33 8.43 -1.55
N VAL A 187 15.27 8.89 -0.85
CA VAL A 187 13.89 8.49 -1.16
C VAL A 187 13.44 9.04 -2.52
N LEU A 188 13.71 10.32 -2.78
CA LEU A 188 13.40 10.93 -4.07
C LEU A 188 14.19 10.31 -5.23
N HIS A 189 15.44 9.89 -4.99
CA HIS A 189 16.26 9.19 -5.98
C HIS A 189 15.76 7.76 -6.24
N ILE A 190 15.32 7.05 -5.20
CA ILE A 190 14.71 5.72 -5.36
C ILE A 190 13.41 5.82 -6.16
N ILE A 191 12.52 6.76 -5.80
CA ILE A 191 11.27 6.99 -6.55
C ILE A 191 11.60 7.35 -7.99
N ARG A 192 12.53 8.28 -8.27
CA ARG A 192 12.90 8.65 -9.64
C ARG A 192 13.50 7.49 -10.44
N THR A 193 14.38 6.69 -9.83
CA THR A 193 15.02 5.54 -10.48
C THR A 193 13.98 4.46 -10.80
N ARG A 194 13.11 4.11 -9.84
CA ARG A 194 12.06 3.09 -10.02
C ARG A 194 10.95 3.57 -10.97
N PHE A 195 10.57 4.85 -10.93
CA PHE A 195 9.59 5.42 -11.86
C PHE A 195 10.12 5.46 -13.29
N SER A 196 11.42 5.74 -13.49
CA SER A 196 12.07 5.68 -14.82
C SER A 196 12.05 4.27 -15.40
N LEU A 197 12.24 3.24 -14.56
CA LEU A 197 12.14 1.85 -15.00
C LEU A 197 10.71 1.51 -15.42
N ILE A 198 9.71 1.98 -14.69
CA ILE A 198 8.29 1.74 -15.02
C ILE A 198 7.88 2.47 -16.30
N THR A 199 8.29 3.73 -16.49
CA THR A 199 7.99 4.44 -17.75
C THR A 199 8.73 3.84 -18.94
N GLU A 200 9.98 3.43 -18.81
CA GLU A 200 10.73 2.79 -19.90
C GLU A 200 10.21 1.38 -20.25
N PHE A 201 9.71 0.60 -19.28
CA PHE A 201 9.14 -0.72 -19.53
C PHE A 201 7.72 -0.69 -20.09
N PHE A 202 6.89 0.29 -19.72
CA PHE A 202 5.46 0.31 -20.07
C PHE A 202 5.08 1.26 -21.22
N LEU A 203 5.90 2.27 -21.56
CA LEU A 203 5.66 3.12 -22.73
C LEU A 203 5.86 2.46 -24.12
N PRO A 204 6.56 1.33 -24.32
CA PRO A 204 6.65 0.71 -25.65
C PRO A 204 5.32 0.15 -26.16
N LEU A 205 4.30 -0.01 -25.30
CA LEU A 205 3.01 -0.62 -25.66
C LEU A 205 1.95 0.37 -26.17
N THR A 206 2.30 1.65 -26.32
CA THR A 206 1.46 2.63 -27.02
C THR A 206 2.16 3.17 -28.25
N ARG A 207 2.27 2.35 -29.30
CA ARG A 207 2.41 2.78 -30.70
C ARG A 207 1.70 1.82 -31.63
#